data_AF-A0A0M0GBY0-F1
#
_entry.id   AF-A0A0M0GBY0-F1
#
_cell.length_a   1.000
_cell.length_b   1.000
_cell.length_c   1.000
_cell.angle_alpha   90.00
_cell.angle_beta   90.00
_cell.angle_gamma   90.00
#
_symmetry.space_group_name_H-M   'P 1'
#
loop_
_entity.id
_entity.type
_entity.pdbx_description
1 polymer ?
#
loop_
_entity_poly.entity_id
_entity_poly.type
_entity_poly.pdbx_seq_one_letter_code
_entity_poly.pdbx_strand_id
1 'polypeptide(L)'
;MKLTKKHRLNLVLNEIKQSEDPTIIPCTFIVLDYDVSGNNVIVDKDVALEGGKTLINKPIVAKYNEVEEPNTKTDNFGGHEQYLGEDRYGNLTVKSDTVPIGVFTTEGYELTININGEEKEVMAADAVLWKTRFSDACDLLLEWFNSGITINTSCEYLYSNFTLKDGIEYHHSPIYFEGHAVLASENRGDQSLVLPAYESSKLLSFNEINKFNKLVAQAINQEDKEEKENMKFFKKINELSHSDIRSLLYGQLDPSLNQNEYSWISDVYESYFVANVYSYAEGNEFDKYFKFNYSKDGEAISVDLESKTEVMVKRDWVEVSQFQSVQNELEEKSTKVEELTTQLNEKEGKLTELETQLNTVTTEKESVEKQFNEVSEKVVTLSTQVEELKPFRNQVEQEKLEKALNEKKDFYSKKFNALKAAEKFDSEEVQELITKSIDETEEGKQAILQLNTMLVELVEVTQEPKTEDPVIRELSSKRENLIPASNDFESRYSN
;
A
#
# COMPACT_ATOMS: atom_id res chain seq x y z
N MET A 1 -1.03 46.97 56.14
CA MET A 1 -1.70 45.83 55.50
C MET A 1 -1.19 45.71 54.06
N LYS A 2 -0.28 44.77 53.78
CA LYS A 2 0.22 44.50 52.43
C LYS A 2 -0.59 43.34 51.84
N LEU A 3 -1.28 43.62 50.73
CA LEU A 3 -1.97 42.63 49.90
C LEU A 3 -0.95 41.71 49.24
N THR A 4 -1.08 40.41 49.49
CA THR A 4 -0.33 39.33 48.84
C THR A 4 -0.78 39.20 47.38
N LYS A 5 0.16 39.38 46.45
CA LYS A 5 -0.03 39.13 45.01
C LYS A 5 -0.26 37.63 44.78
N LYS A 6 -1.48 37.21 44.46
CA LYS A 6 -1.72 35.93 43.78
C LYS A 6 -0.91 35.90 42.49
N HIS A 7 0.05 34.98 42.38
CA HIS A 7 0.74 34.70 41.13
C HIS A 7 -0.26 34.02 40.19
N ARG A 8 -0.53 34.66 39.05
CA ARG A 8 -1.26 34.05 37.94
C ARG A 8 -0.22 33.31 37.09
N LEU A 9 -0.40 32.01 36.94
CA LEU A 9 0.24 31.23 35.88
C LEU A 9 -0.18 31.84 34.54
N ASN A 10 0.79 32.35 33.78
CA ASN A 10 0.58 32.72 32.39
C ASN A 10 1.03 31.53 31.53
N LEU A 11 0.14 30.56 31.36
CA LEU A 11 0.26 29.57 30.29
C LEU A 11 0.02 30.30 28.96
N VAL A 12 1.01 30.27 28.07
CA VAL A 12 0.81 30.66 26.66
C VAL A 12 0.10 29.48 26.00
N LEU A 13 -1.24 29.48 26.07
CA LEU A 13 -2.09 28.51 25.39
C LEU A 13 -2.00 28.77 23.88
N ASN A 14 -1.36 27.84 23.15
CA ASN A 14 -1.62 27.67 21.73
C ASN A 14 -3.08 27.20 21.62
N GLU A 15 -3.88 27.97 20.89
CA GLU A 15 -5.27 27.73 20.46
C GLU A 15 -6.08 26.62 21.17
N ILE A 16 -7.16 27.01 21.87
CA ILE A 16 -8.16 26.08 22.40
C ILE A 16 -8.97 25.49 21.24
N LYS A 17 -8.62 24.29 20.78
CA LYS A 17 -9.43 23.51 19.83
C LYS A 17 -10.66 22.92 20.52
N GLN A 18 -11.82 23.55 20.33
CA GLN A 18 -13.11 23.01 20.77
C GLN A 18 -13.58 21.92 19.78
N SER A 19 -13.99 20.77 20.29
CA SER A 19 -14.68 19.74 19.51
C SER A 19 -16.19 19.86 19.73
N GLU A 20 -16.94 20.01 18.66
CA GLU A 20 -18.42 19.86 18.66
C GLU A 20 -18.85 18.38 18.70
N ASP A 21 -17.89 17.46 18.52
CA ASP A 21 -18.11 16.03 18.61
C ASP A 21 -18.02 15.58 20.08
N PRO A 22 -19.14 15.18 20.71
CA PRO A 22 -19.18 14.76 22.11
C PRO A 22 -18.50 13.40 22.35
N THR A 23 -18.10 12.70 21.29
CA THR A 23 -17.46 11.39 21.39
C THR A 23 -15.96 11.47 21.66
N ILE A 24 -15.36 12.67 21.56
CA ILE A 24 -13.93 12.89 21.72
C ILE A 24 -13.61 14.06 22.66
N ILE A 25 -12.44 14.01 23.30
CA ILE A 25 -11.87 15.10 24.10
C ILE A 25 -10.53 15.53 23.48
N PRO A 26 -10.45 16.72 22.89
CA PRO A 26 -9.17 17.28 22.44
C PRO A 26 -8.29 17.65 23.63
N CYS A 27 -7.01 17.30 23.54
CA CYS A 27 -6.04 17.50 24.59
C CYS A 27 -4.63 17.67 24.01
N THR A 28 -3.70 18.18 24.81
CA THR A 28 -2.29 18.35 24.40
C THR A 28 -1.38 17.67 25.42
N PHE A 29 -0.46 16.86 24.94
CA PHE A 29 0.54 16.18 25.76
C PHE A 29 1.92 16.79 25.54
N ILE A 30 2.72 16.86 26.60
CA ILE A 30 4.17 17.02 26.50
C ILE A 30 4.75 15.62 26.32
N VAL A 31 5.33 15.36 25.15
CA VAL A 31 5.83 14.04 24.76
C VAL A 31 7.16 13.74 25.46
N LEU A 32 8.11 14.68 25.39
CA LEU A 32 9.39 14.66 26.10
C LEU A 32 10.01 16.06 26.15
N ASP A 33 11.03 16.22 26.97
CA ASP A 33 11.99 17.32 26.88
C ASP A 33 13.34 16.83 26.36
N TYR A 34 14.26 17.76 26.18
CA TYR A 34 15.57 17.50 25.59
C TYR A 34 16.67 17.27 26.65
N ASP A 35 16.29 17.07 27.91
CA ASP A 35 17.23 16.78 28.99
C ASP A 35 17.50 15.28 29.10
N VAL A 36 18.45 14.93 29.98
CA VAL A 36 18.70 13.55 30.37
C VAL A 36 17.49 13.05 31.15
N SER A 37 16.81 12.05 30.60
CA SER A 37 15.71 11.36 31.28
C SER A 37 16.19 10.55 32.50
N GLY A 38 15.25 10.18 33.37
CA GLY A 38 15.48 9.29 34.51
C GLY A 38 16.06 7.91 34.15
N ASN A 39 16.11 7.54 32.86
CA ASN A 39 16.76 6.31 32.36
C ASN A 39 18.15 6.53 31.79
N ASN A 40 18.76 7.69 32.08
CA ASN A 40 20.03 8.12 31.52
C ASN A 40 20.02 8.11 29.98
N VAL A 41 18.90 8.52 29.38
CA VAL A 41 18.75 8.67 27.92
C VAL A 41 18.52 10.13 27.57
N ILE A 42 19.14 10.60 26.49
CA ILE A 42 18.88 11.91 25.90
C ILE A 42 18.51 11.76 24.43
N VAL A 43 17.49 12.52 24.02
CA VAL A 43 17.09 12.71 22.62
C VAL A 43 17.23 14.19 22.33
N ASP A 44 18.23 14.55 21.53
CA ASP A 44 18.46 15.95 21.18
C ASP A 44 17.26 16.53 20.43
N LYS A 45 17.03 17.83 20.57
CA LYS A 45 15.89 18.57 20.02
C LYS A 45 15.60 18.27 18.54
N ASP A 46 16.62 18.33 17.70
CA ASP A 46 16.45 18.09 16.26
C ASP A 46 16.00 16.65 15.97
N VAL A 47 16.55 15.67 16.70
CA VAL A 47 16.18 14.25 16.60
C VAL A 47 14.76 14.01 17.12
N ALA A 48 14.42 14.64 18.25
CA ALA A 48 13.09 14.57 18.84
C ALA A 48 12.03 15.10 17.87
N LEU A 49 12.23 16.29 17.29
CA LEU A 49 11.30 16.91 16.34
C LEU A 49 11.23 16.15 15.01
N GLU A 50 12.35 15.60 14.53
CA GLU A 50 12.35 14.70 13.37
C GLU A 50 11.49 13.46 13.63
N GLY A 51 11.72 12.78 14.76
CA GLY A 51 10.92 11.63 15.19
C GLY A 51 9.48 12.02 15.50
N GLY A 52 9.23 13.23 15.99
CA GLY A 52 7.90 13.77 16.31
C GLY A 52 6.96 13.79 15.12
N LYS A 53 7.47 13.82 13.89
CA LYS A 53 6.67 13.66 12.66
C LYS A 53 5.93 12.31 12.60
N THR A 54 6.43 11.31 13.32
CA THR A 54 5.83 9.97 13.37
C THR A 54 4.67 9.85 14.36
N LEU A 55 4.39 10.88 15.18
CA LEU A 55 3.36 10.85 16.22
C LEU A 55 1.94 10.80 15.68
N ILE A 56 1.66 11.36 14.51
CA ILE A 56 0.31 11.33 13.93
C ILE A 56 -0.18 9.87 13.87
N ASN A 57 -1.41 9.64 14.33
CA ASN A 57 -2.06 8.34 14.42
C ASN A 57 -1.45 7.36 15.44
N LYS A 58 -0.46 7.76 16.23
CA LYS A 58 0.04 6.95 17.34
C LYS A 58 -0.92 7.00 18.52
N PRO A 59 -1.15 5.85 19.18
CA PRO A 59 -2.11 5.76 20.25
C PRO A 59 -1.65 6.49 21.51
N ILE A 60 -2.61 7.12 22.18
CA ILE A 60 -2.53 7.38 23.61
C ILE A 60 -3.00 6.10 24.30
N VAL A 61 -2.15 5.48 25.10
CA VAL A 61 -2.42 4.20 25.74
C VAL A 61 -2.54 4.36 27.25
N ALA A 62 -3.31 3.49 27.90
CA ALA A 62 -3.44 3.48 29.34
C ALA A 62 -3.83 2.09 29.85
N LYS A 63 -3.42 1.77 31.07
CA LYS A 63 -4.01 0.69 31.86
C LYS A 63 -4.99 1.31 32.85
N TYR A 64 -6.28 1.30 32.53
CA TYR A 64 -7.29 1.78 33.47
C TYR A 64 -7.65 0.65 34.45
N ASN A 65 -7.51 0.93 35.74
CA ASN A 65 -7.95 0.08 36.83
C ASN A 65 -9.29 0.63 37.33
N GLU A 66 -10.34 -0.16 37.17
CA GLU A 66 -11.71 0.23 37.52
C GLU A 66 -11.89 0.40 39.03
N VAL A 67 -12.97 1.08 39.43
CA VAL A 67 -13.36 1.18 40.84
C VAL A 67 -13.64 -0.21 41.41
N GLU A 68 -13.19 -0.45 42.64
CA GLU A 68 -13.50 -1.71 43.36
C GLU A 68 -14.99 -1.86 43.64
N GLU A 69 -15.66 -0.74 43.97
CA GLU A 69 -17.09 -0.69 44.26
C GLU A 69 -17.72 0.56 43.60
N PRO A 70 -18.98 0.49 43.13
CA PRO A 70 -19.64 1.63 42.51
C PRO A 70 -19.65 2.89 43.38
N ASN A 71 -19.31 4.03 42.79
CA ASN A 71 -19.22 5.35 43.44
C ASN A 71 -18.09 5.51 44.47
N THR A 72 -17.07 4.64 44.43
CA THR A 72 -15.82 4.87 45.16
C THR A 72 -14.81 5.61 44.29
N LYS A 73 -13.81 6.24 44.92
CA LYS A 73 -12.69 6.91 44.23
C LYS A 73 -11.44 6.04 44.33
N THR A 74 -11.52 4.81 43.84
CA THR A 74 -10.43 3.82 43.87
C THR A 74 -9.90 3.48 42.47
N ASP A 75 -10.57 3.94 41.42
CA ASP A 75 -10.08 3.82 40.05
C ASP A 75 -8.81 4.64 39.83
N ASN A 76 -7.89 4.11 39.03
CA ASN A 76 -6.61 4.76 38.74
C ASN A 76 -6.05 4.26 37.40
N PHE A 77 -4.94 4.82 36.96
CA PHE A 77 -4.14 4.25 35.87
C PHE A 77 -3.02 3.36 36.41
N GLY A 78 -2.42 2.55 35.54
CA GLY A 78 -1.20 1.78 35.79
C GLY A 78 0.03 2.43 35.16
N GLY A 79 1.00 1.60 34.75
CA GLY A 79 2.20 2.01 34.05
C GLY A 79 2.18 1.64 32.56
N HIS A 80 3.35 1.24 32.03
CA HIS A 80 3.47 0.74 30.67
C HIS A 80 3.04 -0.73 30.50
N GLU A 81 2.84 -1.44 31.61
CA GLU A 81 2.37 -2.84 31.67
C GLU A 81 3.12 -3.80 30.74
N GLN A 82 4.44 -3.68 30.66
CA GLN A 82 5.22 -4.51 29.74
C GLN A 82 5.55 -5.88 30.32
N TYR A 83 5.42 -6.91 29.50
CA TYR A 83 5.74 -8.27 29.86
C TYR A 83 6.32 -9.02 28.65
N LEU A 84 7.14 -10.03 28.94
CA LEU A 84 7.59 -10.97 27.92
C LEU A 84 6.47 -11.96 27.63
N GLY A 85 6.09 -12.08 26.36
CA GLY A 85 5.10 -13.04 25.90
C GLY A 85 5.49 -13.61 24.54
N GLU A 86 4.74 -14.60 24.07
CA GLU A 86 4.96 -15.19 22.75
C GLU A 86 4.11 -14.49 21.68
N ASP A 87 4.69 -14.17 20.54
CA ASP A 87 3.95 -13.73 19.36
C ASP A 87 3.05 -14.86 18.81
N ARG A 88 2.32 -14.58 17.73
CA ARG A 88 1.43 -15.58 17.09
C ARG A 88 2.17 -16.80 16.52
N TYR A 89 3.50 -16.77 16.47
CA TYR A 89 4.37 -17.82 15.96
C TYR A 89 5.20 -18.49 17.07
N GLY A 90 4.99 -18.12 18.34
CA GLY A 90 5.71 -18.69 19.48
C GLY A 90 7.06 -18.02 19.78
N ASN A 91 7.41 -16.91 19.12
CA ASN A 91 8.65 -16.20 19.40
C ASN A 91 8.46 -15.26 20.60
N LEU A 92 9.45 -15.23 21.51
CA LEU A 92 9.43 -14.27 22.60
C LEU A 92 9.50 -12.85 22.07
N THR A 93 8.56 -12.03 22.51
CA THR A 93 8.42 -10.62 22.16
C THR A 93 7.97 -9.84 23.39
N VAL A 94 8.31 -8.55 23.41
CA VAL A 94 7.81 -7.64 24.44
C VAL A 94 6.38 -7.23 24.06
N LYS A 95 5.45 -7.47 24.97
CA LYS A 95 4.05 -7.04 24.86
C LYS A 95 3.73 -6.02 25.94
N SER A 96 2.70 -5.22 25.70
CA SER A 96 2.14 -4.30 26.70
C SER A 96 0.69 -4.69 26.97
N ASP A 97 0.26 -4.63 28.23
CA ASP A 97 -1.15 -4.79 28.63
C ASP A 97 -1.85 -3.42 28.81
N THR A 98 -1.54 -2.47 27.93
CA THR A 98 -2.21 -1.17 27.86
C THR A 98 -3.23 -1.14 26.73
N VAL A 99 -4.26 -0.31 26.88
CA VAL A 99 -5.34 -0.16 25.91
C VAL A 99 -5.26 1.24 25.27
N PRO A 100 -5.41 1.38 23.94
CA PRO A 100 -5.47 2.68 23.29
C PRO A 100 -6.77 3.40 23.65
N ILE A 101 -6.65 4.53 24.35
CA ILE A 101 -7.77 5.37 24.78
C ILE A 101 -7.91 6.66 23.96
N GLY A 102 -6.96 6.92 23.08
CA GLY A 102 -6.94 8.09 22.21
C GLY A 102 -5.87 7.99 21.14
N VAL A 103 -5.68 9.08 20.40
CA VAL A 103 -4.73 9.14 19.28
C VAL A 103 -4.19 10.55 19.10
N PHE A 104 -2.92 10.67 18.76
CA PHE A 104 -2.35 11.95 18.35
C PHE A 104 -2.87 12.39 16.98
N THR A 105 -3.14 13.68 16.87
CA THR A 105 -3.71 14.35 15.70
C THR A 105 -2.75 15.32 15.03
N THR A 106 -1.61 15.60 15.64
CA THR A 106 -0.55 16.44 15.07
C THR A 106 0.79 15.74 15.16
N GLU A 107 1.73 16.20 14.33
CA GLU A 107 3.15 15.93 14.56
C GLU A 107 3.59 16.57 15.88
N GLY A 108 4.72 16.09 16.41
CA GLY A 108 5.41 16.74 17.51
C GLY A 108 5.89 18.13 17.09
N TYR A 109 5.54 19.14 17.87
CA TYR A 109 5.95 20.51 17.67
C TYR A 109 6.65 21.04 18.92
N GLU A 110 7.51 22.02 18.71
CA GLU A 110 8.21 22.68 19.80
C GLU A 110 7.27 23.59 20.58
N LEU A 111 7.33 23.50 21.91
CA LEU A 111 6.59 24.37 22.81
C LEU A 111 7.51 24.83 23.95
N THR A 112 7.47 26.11 24.28
CA THR A 112 8.10 26.64 25.50
C THR A 112 7.08 26.69 26.62
N ILE A 113 7.35 26.00 27.72
CA ILE A 113 6.51 25.96 28.91
C ILE A 113 7.23 26.59 30.10
N ASN A 114 6.48 27.07 31.08
CA ASN A 114 7.06 27.54 32.34
C ASN A 114 6.90 26.45 33.41
N ILE A 115 8.01 25.90 33.90
CA ILE A 115 8.05 24.97 35.03
C ILE A 115 8.75 25.66 36.18
N ASN A 116 8.03 25.86 37.29
CA ASN A 116 8.57 26.47 38.52
C ASN A 116 9.25 27.83 38.35
N GLY A 117 8.84 28.62 37.34
CA GLY A 117 9.41 29.95 37.06
C GLY A 117 10.48 29.95 35.96
N GLU A 118 10.93 28.79 35.49
CA GLU A 118 11.92 28.64 34.44
C GLU A 118 11.24 28.28 33.10
N GLU A 119 11.69 28.93 32.03
CA GLU A 119 11.25 28.59 30.67
C GLU A 119 12.00 27.32 30.21
N LYS A 120 11.23 26.32 29.80
CA LYS A 120 11.74 25.03 29.30
C LYS A 120 11.17 24.74 27.93
N GLU A 121 12.04 24.40 26.98
CA GLU A 121 11.62 23.91 25.67
C GLU A 121 11.29 22.42 25.76
N VAL A 122 10.15 22.04 25.18
CA VAL A 122 9.66 20.66 25.16
C VAL A 122 9.10 20.34 23.78
N MET A 123 8.95 19.06 23.47
CA MET A 123 8.15 18.61 22.34
C MET A 123 6.75 18.27 22.82
N ALA A 124 5.74 18.93 22.26
CA ALA A 124 4.34 18.70 22.54
C ALA A 124 3.61 18.17 21.30
N ALA A 125 2.47 17.51 21.50
CA ALA A 125 1.60 17.10 20.41
C ALA A 125 0.13 17.11 20.86
N ASP A 126 -0.76 17.46 19.93
CA ASP A 126 -2.20 17.46 20.17
C ASP A 126 -2.78 16.07 19.91
N ALA A 127 -3.70 15.65 20.75
CA ALA A 127 -4.37 14.37 20.67
C ALA A 127 -5.88 14.50 20.91
N VAL A 128 -6.60 13.43 20.62
CA VAL A 128 -8.00 13.25 20.99
C VAL A 128 -8.15 11.98 21.82
N LEU A 129 -8.86 12.05 22.93
CA LEU A 129 -9.28 10.88 23.73
C LEU A 129 -10.68 10.46 23.32
N TRP A 130 -10.96 9.16 23.20
CA TRP A 130 -12.25 8.65 22.76
C TRP A 130 -13.24 8.52 23.93
N LYS A 131 -13.82 9.65 24.33
CA LYS A 131 -14.70 9.79 25.49
C LYS A 131 -15.82 8.76 25.60
N THR A 132 -16.50 8.42 24.52
CA THR A 132 -17.64 7.47 24.60
C THR A 132 -17.22 6.00 24.60
N ARG A 133 -16.00 5.69 24.16
CA ARG A 133 -15.43 4.33 24.17
C ARG A 133 -14.76 4.03 25.50
N PHE A 134 -14.11 5.02 26.10
CA PHE A 134 -13.33 4.91 27.33
C PHE A 134 -13.79 5.99 28.32
N SER A 135 -15.09 5.97 28.67
CA SER A 135 -15.73 7.01 29.48
C SER A 135 -15.05 7.20 30.81
N ASP A 136 -14.75 6.11 31.50
CA ASP A 136 -14.33 6.13 32.90
C ASP A 136 -12.88 6.62 33.01
N ALA A 137 -11.99 6.11 32.14
CA ALA A 137 -10.64 6.64 31.98
C ALA A 137 -10.64 8.15 31.64
N CYS A 138 -11.49 8.58 30.70
CA CYS A 138 -11.58 10.00 30.35
C CYS A 138 -12.15 10.85 31.48
N ASP A 139 -13.13 10.35 32.24
CA ASP A 139 -13.71 11.04 33.39
C ASP A 139 -12.70 11.17 34.53
N LEU A 140 -11.89 10.15 34.77
CA LEU A 140 -10.81 10.21 35.75
C LEU A 140 -9.79 11.29 35.38
N LEU A 141 -9.37 11.36 34.10
CA LEU A 141 -8.42 12.39 33.66
C LEU A 141 -9.01 13.80 33.79
N LEU A 142 -10.28 13.98 33.42
CA LEU A 142 -10.98 15.26 33.62
C LEU A 142 -11.11 15.60 35.10
N GLU A 143 -11.40 14.63 35.97
CA GLU A 143 -11.46 14.82 37.42
C GLU A 143 -10.10 15.29 37.95
N TRP A 144 -9.02 14.60 37.58
CA TRP A 144 -7.66 14.94 38.00
C TRP A 144 -7.26 16.33 37.57
N PHE A 145 -7.45 16.65 36.29
CA PHE A 145 -7.12 17.97 35.76
C PHE A 145 -7.89 19.09 36.45
N ASN A 146 -9.21 18.92 36.62
CA ASN A 146 -10.06 19.89 37.30
C ASN A 146 -9.71 20.04 38.79
N SER A 147 -9.16 18.99 39.40
CA SER A 147 -8.68 18.98 40.77
C SER A 147 -7.25 19.54 40.92
N GLY A 148 -6.60 19.89 39.80
CA GLY A 148 -5.23 20.43 39.78
C GLY A 148 -4.14 19.36 39.98
N ILE A 149 -4.47 18.09 39.79
CA ILE A 149 -3.50 16.99 39.80
C ILE A 149 -2.69 17.07 38.50
N THR A 150 -1.38 16.96 38.62
CA THR A 150 -0.49 16.89 37.45
C THR A 150 -0.58 15.48 36.87
N ILE A 151 -1.06 15.37 35.65
CA ILE A 151 -1.28 14.07 35.01
C ILE A 151 0.01 13.64 34.30
N ASN A 152 0.69 12.65 34.87
CA ASN A 152 1.94 12.10 34.39
C ASN A 152 1.73 11.27 33.12
N THR A 153 2.65 11.39 32.18
CA THR A 153 2.64 10.60 30.94
C THR A 153 4.03 10.21 30.52
N SER A 154 4.18 9.18 29.68
CA SER A 154 5.48 8.74 29.21
C SER A 154 5.43 8.25 27.77
N CYS A 155 6.42 8.64 26.97
CA CYS A 155 6.50 8.26 25.57
C CYS A 155 7.12 6.88 25.37
N GLU A 156 6.64 6.19 24.33
CA GLU A 156 7.18 4.93 23.84
C GLU A 156 7.72 5.15 22.43
N TYR A 157 8.97 4.81 22.19
CA TYR A 157 9.58 4.95 20.87
C TYR A 157 10.59 3.86 20.56
N LEU A 158 10.78 3.68 19.26
CA LEU A 158 11.74 2.80 18.64
C LEU A 158 12.94 3.61 18.16
N TYR A 159 14.14 3.08 18.38
CA TYR A 159 15.39 3.68 17.95
C TYR A 159 16.33 2.61 17.38
N SER A 160 17.31 3.04 16.59
CA SER A 160 18.29 2.14 15.96
C SER A 160 19.73 2.61 16.11
N ASN A 161 19.93 3.92 16.24
CA ASN A 161 21.25 4.54 16.36
C ASN A 161 21.40 5.17 17.74
N PHE A 162 22.50 4.85 18.44
CA PHE A 162 22.81 5.48 19.71
C PHE A 162 24.32 5.55 19.96
N THR A 163 24.73 6.45 20.84
CA THR A 163 26.09 6.49 21.38
C THR A 163 26.04 6.56 22.89
N LEU A 164 26.87 5.76 23.57
CA LEU A 164 27.01 5.80 25.02
C LEU A 164 28.18 6.72 25.40
N LYS A 165 27.91 7.76 26.19
CA LYS A 165 28.93 8.66 26.72
C LYS A 165 28.65 8.93 28.19
N ASP A 166 29.65 8.67 29.04
CA ASP A 166 29.56 8.92 30.49
C ASP A 166 28.35 8.25 31.17
N GLY A 167 27.94 7.07 30.68
CA GLY A 167 26.78 6.33 31.19
C GLY A 167 25.42 6.83 30.68
N ILE A 168 25.41 7.85 29.81
CA ILE A 168 24.21 8.39 29.18
C ILE A 168 24.14 7.88 27.74
N GLU A 169 22.99 7.31 27.37
CA GLU A 169 22.68 6.92 25.99
C GLU A 169 22.12 8.12 25.23
N TYR A 170 22.79 8.51 24.15
CA TYR A 170 22.34 9.52 23.22
C TYR A 170 21.67 8.80 22.05
N HIS A 171 20.36 8.96 21.91
CA HIS A 171 19.60 8.32 20.83
C HIS A 171 19.57 9.25 19.62
N HIS A 172 20.00 8.74 18.48
CA HIS A 172 20.13 9.48 17.23
C HIS A 172 19.03 9.08 16.26
N SER A 173 18.80 9.93 15.26
CA SER A 173 17.89 9.61 14.17
C SER A 173 18.31 8.31 13.47
N PRO A 174 17.35 7.45 13.05
CA PRO A 174 15.91 7.67 13.15
C PRO A 174 15.29 7.17 14.47
N ILE A 175 14.30 7.92 14.96
CA ILE A 175 13.40 7.57 16.07
C ILE A 175 11.96 7.52 15.55
N TYR A 176 11.21 6.49 15.96
CA TYR A 176 9.80 6.32 15.62
C TYR A 176 8.96 6.18 16.89
N PHE A 177 8.04 7.11 17.14
CA PHE A 177 7.11 6.97 18.25
C PHE A 177 6.14 5.82 17.99
N GLU A 178 5.89 5.03 19.02
CA GLU A 178 4.99 3.89 19.00
C GLU A 178 3.69 4.19 19.75
N GLY A 179 3.77 4.95 20.85
CA GLY A 179 2.64 5.32 21.68
C GLY A 179 3.02 6.31 22.78
N HIS A 180 2.04 6.73 23.56
CA HIS A 180 2.24 7.59 24.73
C HIS A 180 1.31 7.16 25.86
N ALA A 181 1.91 6.71 26.96
CA ALA A 181 1.21 6.13 28.08
C ALA A 181 0.74 7.22 29.06
N VAL A 182 -0.53 7.14 29.46
CA VAL A 182 -1.06 7.85 30.63
C VAL A 182 -0.75 7.03 31.88
N LEU A 183 -0.12 7.66 32.86
CA LEU A 183 0.40 7.01 34.05
C LEU A 183 -0.46 7.32 35.29
N ALA A 184 -0.39 6.44 36.29
CA ALA A 184 -0.94 6.72 37.62
C ALA A 184 -0.37 8.03 38.17
N SER A 185 -1.20 9.05 38.36
CA SER A 185 -0.75 10.42 38.67
C SER A 185 -0.99 10.84 40.13
N GLU A 186 -1.56 9.93 40.92
CA GLU A 186 -1.67 10.00 42.36
C GLU A 186 -1.76 8.57 42.93
N ASN A 187 -1.52 8.43 44.24
CA ASN A 187 -1.83 7.19 44.94
C ASN A 187 -3.35 7.11 45.12
N ARG A 188 -3.98 6.12 44.49
CA ARG A 188 -5.44 5.94 44.51
C ARG A 188 -5.79 4.47 44.26
N GLY A 189 -6.70 3.95 45.08
CA GLY A 189 -6.95 2.50 45.15
C GLY A 189 -5.67 1.73 45.48
N ASP A 190 -5.48 0.60 44.80
CA ASP A 190 -4.27 -0.23 44.89
C ASP A 190 -3.09 0.27 44.03
N GLN A 191 -3.29 1.36 43.27
CA GLN A 191 -2.28 1.86 42.34
C GLN A 191 -1.47 3.01 42.95
N SER A 192 -0.15 2.86 42.91
CA SER A 192 0.81 3.90 43.31
C SER A 192 1.09 4.88 42.17
N LEU A 193 1.43 6.11 42.52
CA LEU A 193 1.99 7.11 41.63
C LEU A 193 3.14 6.53 40.78
N VAL A 194 3.05 6.72 39.47
CA VAL A 194 4.09 6.38 38.50
C VAL A 194 4.62 7.68 37.92
N LEU A 195 5.91 7.92 38.11
CA LEU A 195 6.59 9.11 37.62
C LEU A 195 7.07 8.91 36.18
N PRO A 196 7.02 9.96 35.34
CA PRO A 196 7.57 9.91 34.00
C PRO A 196 9.09 9.99 34.03
N ALA A 197 9.81 9.34 33.11
CA ALA A 197 11.28 9.54 33.09
C ALA A 197 11.70 10.92 32.56
N TYR A 198 10.85 11.58 31.78
CA TYR A 198 11.02 13.01 31.50
C TYR A 198 10.13 13.77 32.47
N GLU A 199 10.73 14.51 33.39
CA GLU A 199 10.04 15.33 34.41
C GLU A 199 8.96 16.26 33.81
N SER A 200 9.16 16.71 32.57
CA SER A 200 8.21 17.57 31.88
C SER A 200 7.03 16.83 31.24
N SER A 201 7.08 15.50 31.06
CA SER A 201 6.07 14.75 30.31
C SER A 201 4.78 14.59 31.10
N LYS A 202 3.74 15.27 30.64
CA LYS A 202 2.43 15.37 31.29
C LYS A 202 1.33 15.75 30.30
N LEU A 203 0.08 15.54 30.69
CA LEU A 203 -1.05 16.17 30.02
C LEU A 203 -1.05 17.67 30.35
N LEU A 204 -0.91 18.50 29.32
CA LEU A 204 -0.78 19.94 29.44
C LEU A 204 -2.12 20.65 29.59
N SER A 205 -3.09 20.26 28.76
CA SER A 205 -4.43 20.85 28.75
C SER A 205 -5.46 19.92 28.15
N PHE A 206 -6.67 19.98 28.69
CA PHE A 206 -7.88 19.74 27.90
C PHE A 206 -8.21 21.05 27.20
N ASN A 207 -8.42 21.02 25.88
CA ASN A 207 -8.62 22.24 25.10
C ASN A 207 -10.06 22.77 25.28
N GLU A 208 -10.42 23.13 26.53
CA GLU A 208 -11.77 23.19 27.06
C GLU A 208 -12.83 23.95 26.21
N ILE A 209 -13.97 23.27 26.12
CA ILE A 209 -15.29 23.75 25.73
C ILE A 209 -15.83 24.65 26.85
N ASN A 210 -15.89 25.97 26.62
CA ASN A 210 -17.03 26.84 27.00
C ASN A 210 -16.78 28.33 26.70
N LYS A 211 -17.11 28.76 25.47
CA LYS A 211 -17.98 29.91 25.15
C LYS A 211 -17.77 30.43 23.72
N PHE A 212 -18.68 30.01 22.84
CA PHE A 212 -19.39 30.78 21.82
C PHE A 212 -18.78 32.12 21.36
N ASN A 213 -18.57 32.17 20.04
CA ASN A 213 -18.62 33.31 19.13
C ASN A 213 -17.39 34.21 18.97
N LYS A 214 -16.90 34.16 17.71
CA LYS A 214 -16.51 35.25 16.79
C LYS A 214 -15.07 35.10 16.30
N LEU A 215 -15.01 34.92 14.97
CA LEU A 215 -13.90 35.26 14.08
C LEU A 215 -12.80 34.20 14.09
N VAL A 216 -12.37 33.57 13.01
CA VAL A 216 -12.42 33.77 11.56
C VAL A 216 -11.77 32.46 11.07
N ALA A 217 -12.47 31.50 10.45
CA ALA A 217 -12.73 31.48 9.01
C ALA A 217 -11.56 31.99 8.15
N GLN A 218 -10.50 31.18 7.94
CA GLN A 218 -9.54 31.18 6.80
C GLN A 218 -8.31 30.38 7.26
N ALA A 219 -7.74 29.33 6.66
CA ALA A 219 -7.88 28.58 5.40
C ALA A 219 -6.95 27.33 5.59
N ILE A 220 -7.35 26.06 5.41
CA ILE A 220 -7.49 25.21 4.20
C ILE A 220 -6.17 24.72 3.52
N ASN A 221 -5.96 23.38 3.55
CA ASN A 221 -5.33 22.40 2.59
C ASN A 221 -3.78 22.25 2.47
N GLN A 222 -3.11 21.11 2.13
CA GLN A 222 -3.38 19.67 1.81
C GLN A 222 -2.03 18.85 1.65
N GLU A 223 -2.04 17.53 1.99
CA GLU A 223 -1.43 16.25 1.43
C GLU A 223 -0.15 16.24 0.49
N ASP A 224 0.75 15.22 0.33
CA ASP A 224 0.82 13.75 0.61
C ASP A 224 2.27 13.12 0.43
N LYS A 225 2.40 11.80 0.76
CA LYS A 225 3.46 10.71 0.90
C LYS A 225 4.64 10.51 -0.13
N GLU A 226 5.70 9.67 0.04
CA GLU A 226 5.84 8.19 0.27
C GLU A 226 7.26 7.66 0.69
N GLU A 227 7.25 6.50 1.41
CA GLU A 227 8.09 5.24 1.46
C GLU A 227 9.63 5.16 1.24
N LYS A 228 10.43 4.18 1.73
CA LYS A 228 10.55 3.16 2.83
C LYS A 228 11.92 2.48 2.62
N GLU A 229 12.61 2.01 3.67
CA GLU A 229 13.34 0.72 3.65
C GLU A 229 13.80 0.28 5.06
N ASN A 230 13.88 -1.04 5.26
CA ASN A 230 13.87 -1.74 6.54
C ASN A 230 15.21 -1.77 7.28
N MET A 231 15.20 -1.45 8.58
CA MET A 231 16.24 -1.83 9.55
C MET A 231 15.59 -2.23 10.88
N LYS A 232 16.20 -3.18 11.61
CA LYS A 232 15.70 -3.70 12.89
C LYS A 232 15.81 -2.61 13.98
N PHE A 233 14.69 -2.33 14.66
CA PHE A 233 14.59 -1.33 15.73
C PHE A 233 14.57 -1.98 17.12
N PHE A 234 15.06 -1.25 18.12
CA PHE A 234 14.97 -1.58 19.55
C PHE A 234 13.93 -0.69 20.24
N LYS A 235 13.14 -1.24 21.17
CA LYS A 235 12.08 -0.53 21.92
C LYS A 235 12.61 -0.02 23.26
N LYS A 236 12.38 1.26 23.58
CA LYS A 236 12.71 1.87 24.89
C LYS A 236 11.44 2.23 25.68
N ILE A 237 11.47 1.99 26.99
CA ILE A 237 10.46 2.40 27.99
C ILE A 237 11.15 3.26 29.04
N ASN A 238 10.38 4.11 29.72
CA ASN A 238 10.91 5.12 30.60
C ASN A 238 10.26 5.12 32.02
N GLU A 239 10.67 4.23 32.95
CA GLU A 239 10.17 4.13 34.36
C GLU A 239 11.26 3.74 35.42
N LEU A 240 11.02 3.97 36.73
CA LEU A 240 11.99 3.76 37.86
C LEU A 240 12.42 2.29 38.10
N SER A 241 13.69 2.08 38.50
CA SER A 241 14.31 0.75 38.56
C SER A 241 14.14 0.01 39.90
N HIS A 242 14.32 -1.31 39.90
CA HIS A 242 14.39 -2.15 41.12
C HIS A 242 15.49 -1.72 42.12
N SER A 243 16.47 -0.90 41.71
CA SER A 243 17.55 -0.42 42.59
C SER A 243 17.08 0.69 43.54
N ASP A 244 16.12 1.51 43.11
CA ASP A 244 15.60 2.63 43.90
C ASP A 244 14.70 2.12 45.02
N ILE A 245 13.89 1.10 44.70
CA ILE A 245 13.05 0.36 45.67
C ILE A 245 13.90 -0.28 46.76
N ARG A 246 15.03 -0.91 46.40
CA ARG A 246 15.92 -1.57 47.37
C ARG A 246 16.50 -0.58 48.40
N SER A 247 16.86 0.62 47.97
CA SER A 247 17.43 1.64 48.86
C SER A 247 16.43 2.15 49.90
N LEU A 248 15.16 2.31 49.49
CA LEU A 248 14.06 2.70 50.38
C LEU A 248 13.68 1.59 51.37
N LEU A 249 13.74 0.32 50.95
CA LEU A 249 13.53 -0.83 51.83
C LEU A 249 14.59 -0.91 52.95
N TYR A 250 15.87 -0.65 52.65
CA TYR A 250 16.91 -0.57 53.68
C TYR A 250 16.62 0.52 54.72
N GLY A 251 16.15 1.69 54.28
CA GLY A 251 15.79 2.79 55.17
C GLY A 251 14.68 2.48 56.17
N GLN A 252 13.85 1.46 55.89
CA GLN A 252 12.78 0.99 56.77
C GLN A 252 13.20 -0.22 57.62
N LEU A 253 13.97 -1.14 57.04
CA LEU A 253 14.40 -2.37 57.71
C LEU A 253 15.51 -2.10 58.74
N ASP A 254 16.56 -1.36 58.39
CA ASP A 254 17.74 -1.21 59.25
C ASP A 254 17.43 -0.56 60.62
N PRO A 255 16.54 0.44 60.74
CA PRO A 255 16.14 0.98 62.04
C PRO A 255 15.41 -0.01 62.96
N SER A 256 14.87 -1.10 62.41
CA SER A 256 14.17 -2.14 63.18
C SER A 256 15.09 -3.20 63.78
N LEU A 257 16.37 -3.24 63.37
CA LEU A 257 17.34 -4.23 63.81
C LEU A 257 17.96 -3.87 65.15
N ASN A 258 18.35 -4.90 65.92
CA ASN A 258 19.10 -4.68 67.15
C ASN A 258 20.51 -4.12 66.85
N GLN A 259 21.15 -3.49 67.84
CA GLN A 259 22.48 -2.89 67.69
C GLN A 259 23.56 -3.89 67.21
N ASN A 260 23.34 -5.19 67.45
CA ASN A 260 24.23 -6.28 67.04
C ASN A 260 23.66 -7.12 65.87
N GLU A 261 22.74 -6.55 65.10
CA GLU A 261 22.14 -7.17 63.92
C GLU A 261 22.40 -6.31 62.68
N TYR A 262 22.54 -6.98 61.53
CA TYR A 262 22.70 -6.35 60.23
C TYR A 262 21.85 -7.09 59.20
N SER A 263 21.45 -6.38 58.14
CA SER A 263 20.67 -6.95 57.05
C SER A 263 21.34 -6.82 55.69
N TRP A 264 20.99 -7.74 54.79
CA TRP A 264 21.31 -7.68 53.37
C TRP A 264 20.09 -8.14 52.55
N ILE A 265 19.44 -7.22 51.86
CA ILE A 265 18.33 -7.50 50.93
C ILE A 265 18.87 -8.27 49.73
N SER A 266 18.51 -9.55 49.64
CA SER A 266 18.97 -10.48 48.61
C SER A 266 18.16 -10.32 47.33
N ASP A 267 16.84 -10.29 47.43
CA ASP A 267 15.91 -10.24 46.31
C ASP A 267 14.70 -9.34 46.65
N VAL A 268 14.20 -8.61 45.67
CA VAL A 268 13.04 -7.70 45.79
C VAL A 268 12.00 -8.15 44.77
N TYR A 269 10.76 -8.33 45.24
CA TYR A 269 9.59 -8.70 44.44
C TYR A 269 8.50 -7.67 44.67
N GLU A 270 7.43 -7.73 43.88
CA GLU A 270 6.39 -6.71 43.81
C GLU A 270 5.71 -6.37 45.16
N SER A 271 5.49 -7.37 46.03
CA SER A 271 4.80 -7.21 47.32
C SER A 271 5.63 -7.64 48.54
N TYR A 272 6.83 -8.14 48.31
CA TYR A 272 7.70 -8.64 49.38
C TYR A 272 9.16 -8.59 48.98
N PHE A 273 10.04 -8.62 49.95
CA PHE A 273 11.47 -8.78 49.72
C PHE A 273 12.03 -9.83 50.67
N VAL A 274 13.18 -10.37 50.29
CA VAL A 274 13.92 -11.33 51.11
C VAL A 274 15.22 -10.68 51.56
N ALA A 275 15.39 -10.57 52.88
CA ALA A 275 16.62 -10.09 53.49
C ALA A 275 17.29 -11.20 54.28
N ASN A 276 18.60 -11.34 54.09
CA ASN A 276 19.45 -12.01 55.05
C ASN A 276 19.59 -11.10 56.27
N VAL A 277 19.40 -11.62 57.47
CA VAL A 277 19.64 -10.90 58.73
C VAL A 277 20.60 -11.74 59.56
N TYR A 278 21.70 -11.14 59.97
CA TYR A 278 22.71 -11.79 60.80
C TYR A 278 22.90 -11.05 62.13
N SER A 279 22.93 -11.81 63.22
CA SER A 279 23.17 -11.34 64.59
C SER A 279 24.52 -11.86 65.08
N TYR A 280 25.31 -10.96 65.68
CA TYR A 280 26.57 -11.29 66.36
C TYR A 280 26.51 -11.01 67.87
N ALA A 281 25.31 -10.90 68.44
CA ALA A 281 25.12 -10.77 69.88
C ALA A 281 25.54 -12.06 70.59
N GLU A 282 26.41 -11.93 71.60
CA GLU A 282 26.94 -13.07 72.37
C GLU A 282 25.79 -13.88 73.02
N GLY A 283 25.65 -15.15 72.61
CA GLY A 283 24.58 -16.05 73.06
C GLY A 283 23.25 -15.94 72.30
N ASN A 284 23.19 -15.16 71.21
CA ASN A 284 22.06 -15.09 70.28
C ASN A 284 22.55 -14.86 68.84
N GLU A 285 23.57 -15.61 68.42
CA GLU A 285 24.13 -15.55 67.08
C GLU A 285 23.26 -16.31 66.07
N PHE A 286 22.94 -15.68 64.94
CA PHE A 286 22.25 -16.34 63.83
C PHE A 286 22.59 -15.69 62.48
N ASP A 287 22.40 -16.45 61.41
CA ASP A 287 22.50 -16.00 60.03
C ASP A 287 21.35 -16.67 59.24
N LYS A 288 20.30 -15.90 58.94
CA LYS A 288 19.02 -16.43 58.45
C LYS A 288 18.39 -15.52 57.41
N TYR A 289 17.59 -16.09 56.52
CA TYR A 289 16.81 -15.33 55.56
C TYR A 289 15.38 -15.12 56.05
N PHE A 290 14.88 -13.91 55.89
CA PHE A 290 13.53 -13.52 56.26
C PHE A 290 12.85 -12.85 55.07
N LYS A 291 11.62 -13.27 54.83
CA LYS A 291 10.66 -12.59 53.94
C LYS A 291 9.93 -11.52 54.74
N PHE A 292 9.83 -10.33 54.17
CA PHE A 292 9.02 -9.22 54.67
C PHE A 292 8.10 -8.75 53.55
N ASN A 293 6.83 -8.60 53.86
CA ASN A 293 5.91 -7.89 52.98
C ASN A 293 6.18 -6.39 53.10
N TYR A 294 6.01 -5.68 51.99
CA TYR A 294 6.04 -4.24 51.99
C TYR A 294 4.93 -3.73 51.08
N SER A 295 4.48 -2.51 51.34
CA SER A 295 3.61 -1.76 50.45
C SER A 295 4.37 -0.55 49.92
N LYS A 296 4.00 -0.15 48.70
CA LYS A 296 4.48 1.07 48.07
C LYS A 296 3.31 2.05 48.04
N ASP A 297 3.56 3.28 48.45
CA ASP A 297 2.63 4.40 48.39
C ASP A 297 3.39 5.60 47.78
N GLY A 298 3.49 5.61 46.45
CA GLY A 298 4.29 6.60 45.70
C GLY A 298 5.81 6.40 45.87
N GLU A 299 6.53 7.44 46.31
CA GLU A 299 7.96 7.35 46.68
C GLU A 299 8.19 6.77 48.09
N ALA A 300 7.12 6.63 48.88
CA ALA A 300 7.21 6.07 50.23
C ALA A 300 7.03 4.56 50.18
N ILE A 301 8.00 3.83 50.71
CA ILE A 301 7.90 2.39 50.97
C ILE A 301 7.59 2.20 52.45
N SER A 302 6.63 1.34 52.78
CA SER A 302 6.33 0.92 54.14
C SER A 302 6.56 -0.58 54.29
N VAL A 303 7.45 -0.97 55.19
CA VAL A 303 7.71 -2.39 55.46
C VAL A 303 6.81 -2.85 56.60
N ASP A 304 6.06 -3.94 56.39
CA ASP A 304 5.34 -4.62 57.46
C ASP A 304 6.33 -5.53 58.22
N LEU A 305 6.94 -4.98 59.28
CA LEU A 305 7.92 -5.69 60.09
C LEU A 305 7.32 -6.90 60.82
N GLU A 306 6.01 -6.93 61.05
CA GLU A 306 5.30 -8.04 61.70
C GLU A 306 5.06 -9.23 60.74
N SER A 307 5.12 -8.99 59.42
CA SER A 307 5.03 -10.05 58.41
C SER A 307 6.25 -10.97 58.33
N LYS A 308 7.30 -10.66 59.10
CA LYS A 308 8.59 -11.34 59.13
C LYS A 308 8.43 -12.86 59.22
N THR A 309 8.85 -13.56 58.16
CA THR A 309 8.78 -15.02 58.07
C THR A 309 10.13 -15.60 57.64
N GLU A 310 10.67 -16.58 58.38
CA GLU A 310 11.93 -17.24 58.01
C GLU A 310 11.78 -18.07 56.72
N VAL A 311 12.72 -17.95 55.79
CA VAL A 311 12.74 -18.64 54.49
C VAL A 311 14.11 -19.24 54.20
N MET A 312 14.20 -20.14 53.22
CA MET A 312 15.45 -20.77 52.80
C MET A 312 15.65 -20.67 51.29
N VAL A 313 16.90 -20.45 50.86
CA VAL A 313 17.26 -20.38 49.45
C VAL A 313 17.70 -21.76 48.94
N LYS A 314 17.11 -22.22 47.83
CA LYS A 314 17.56 -23.40 47.08
C LYS A 314 18.22 -22.96 45.77
N ARG A 315 19.49 -23.32 45.56
CA ARG A 315 20.23 -23.06 44.31
C ARG A 315 20.73 -24.37 43.73
N ASP A 316 20.43 -24.62 42.46
CA ASP A 316 20.97 -25.72 41.69
C ASP A 316 22.11 -25.18 40.80
N TRP A 317 23.32 -25.69 40.99
CA TRP A 317 24.49 -25.31 40.21
C TRP A 317 24.67 -26.27 39.04
N VAL A 318 24.68 -25.74 37.81
CA VAL A 318 24.94 -26.50 36.59
C VAL A 318 26.30 -26.13 36.02
N GLU A 319 26.98 -27.09 35.37
CA GLU A 319 28.29 -26.85 34.78
C GLU A 319 28.21 -25.88 33.60
N VAL A 320 29.15 -24.95 33.51
CA VAL A 320 29.26 -23.95 32.42
C VAL A 320 29.34 -24.62 31.04
N SER A 321 29.93 -25.82 30.97
CA SER A 321 30.01 -26.66 29.75
C SER A 321 28.63 -27.00 29.18
N GLN A 322 27.63 -27.24 30.04
CA GLN A 322 26.27 -27.56 29.65
C GLN A 322 25.55 -26.32 29.11
N PHE A 323 25.79 -25.15 29.73
CA PHE A 323 25.27 -23.88 29.24
C PHE A 323 25.87 -23.50 27.87
N GLN A 324 27.17 -23.69 27.67
CA GLN A 324 27.83 -23.44 26.39
C GLN A 324 27.29 -24.34 25.27
N SER A 325 26.98 -25.61 25.57
CA SER A 325 26.36 -26.51 24.60
C SER A 325 24.97 -26.02 24.15
N VAL A 326 24.15 -25.56 25.10
CA VAL A 326 22.82 -25.00 24.79
C VAL A 326 22.95 -23.71 24.00
N GLN A 327 23.92 -22.86 24.34
CA GLN A 327 24.17 -21.61 23.62
C GLN A 327 24.60 -21.85 22.16
N ASN A 328 25.49 -22.82 21.93
CA ASN A 328 25.93 -23.18 20.57
C ASN A 328 24.78 -23.79 19.74
N GLU A 329 23.94 -24.64 20.35
CA GLU A 329 22.77 -25.20 19.66
C GLU A 329 21.74 -24.10 19.31
N LEU A 330 21.57 -23.12 20.19
CA LEU A 330 20.72 -21.95 19.96
C LEU A 330 21.25 -21.09 18.81
N GLU A 331 22.57 -20.89 18.73
CA GLU A 331 23.21 -20.12 17.67
C GLU A 331 23.05 -20.83 16.31
N GLU A 332 23.30 -22.14 16.24
CA GLU A 332 23.10 -22.95 15.03
C GLU A 332 21.63 -22.91 14.55
N LYS A 333 20.68 -23.05 15.48
CA LYS A 333 19.25 -22.96 15.16
C LYS A 333 18.87 -21.56 14.68
N SER A 334 19.44 -20.51 15.27
CA SER A 334 19.17 -19.12 14.88
C SER A 334 19.66 -18.85 13.45
N THR A 335 20.86 -19.32 13.09
CA THR A 335 21.38 -19.21 11.71
C THR A 335 20.49 -19.98 10.71
N LYS A 336 20.00 -21.17 11.08
CA LYS A 336 19.08 -21.95 10.25
C LYS A 336 17.76 -21.20 9.98
N VAL A 337 17.24 -20.50 11.00
CA VAL A 337 16.01 -19.70 10.88
C VAL A 337 16.21 -18.52 9.94
N GLU A 338 17.36 -17.84 10.01
CA GLU A 338 17.67 -16.75 9.09
C GLU A 338 17.75 -17.24 7.63
N GLU A 339 18.42 -18.36 7.38
CA GLU A 339 18.52 -18.95 6.04
C GLU A 339 17.15 -19.33 5.47
N LEU A 340 16.29 -19.97 6.27
CA LEU A 340 14.92 -20.32 5.88
C LEU A 340 14.07 -19.08 5.61
N THR A 341 14.26 -18.00 6.38
CA THR A 341 13.55 -16.74 6.18
C THR A 341 13.92 -16.11 4.84
N THR A 342 15.21 -16.10 4.47
CA THR A 342 15.65 -15.61 3.16
C THR A 342 15.07 -16.43 2.02
N GLN A 343 15.09 -17.77 2.12
CA GLN A 343 14.49 -18.64 1.09
C GLN A 343 12.98 -18.45 0.95
N LEU A 344 12.27 -18.14 2.04
CA LEU A 344 10.84 -17.87 2.02
C LEU A 344 10.54 -16.57 1.29
N ASN A 345 11.27 -15.49 1.61
CA ASN A 345 11.10 -14.18 0.96
C ASN A 345 11.37 -14.26 -0.56
N GLU A 346 12.39 -15.03 -0.99
CA GLU A 346 12.65 -15.27 -2.41
C GLU A 346 11.50 -16.01 -3.12
N LYS A 347 10.85 -16.96 -2.43
CA LYS A 347 9.69 -17.68 -2.97
C LYS A 347 8.45 -16.79 -3.06
N GLU A 348 8.21 -15.94 -2.07
CA GLU A 348 7.11 -14.95 -2.11
C GLU A 348 7.29 -13.97 -3.27
N GLY A 349 8.52 -13.48 -3.50
CA GLY A 349 8.81 -12.62 -4.66
C GLY A 349 8.54 -13.30 -6.00
N LYS A 350 8.86 -14.59 -6.14
CA LYS A 350 8.53 -15.36 -7.36
C LYS A 350 7.03 -15.61 -7.51
N LEU A 351 6.31 -15.76 -6.40
CA LEU A 351 4.86 -15.96 -6.42
C LEU A 351 4.15 -14.72 -6.96
N THR A 352 4.52 -13.53 -6.47
CA THR A 352 3.91 -12.26 -6.93
C THR A 352 4.23 -11.96 -8.39
N GLU A 353 5.43 -12.31 -8.87
CA GLU A 353 5.80 -12.22 -10.27
C GLU A 353 4.91 -13.14 -11.14
N LEU A 354 4.73 -14.41 -10.72
CA LEU A 354 3.87 -15.37 -11.43
C LEU A 354 2.39 -14.94 -11.43
N GLU A 355 1.88 -14.39 -10.33
CA GLU A 355 0.51 -13.86 -10.25
C GLU A 355 0.32 -12.69 -11.22
N THR A 356 1.31 -11.80 -11.33
CA THR A 356 1.27 -10.68 -12.27
C THR A 356 1.25 -11.18 -13.72
N GLN A 357 2.13 -12.13 -14.07
CA GLN A 357 2.16 -12.73 -15.41
C GLN A 357 0.84 -13.44 -15.74
N LEU A 358 0.26 -14.17 -14.78
CA LEU A 358 -1.01 -14.87 -14.95
C LEU A 358 -2.16 -13.88 -15.23
N ASN A 359 -2.20 -12.75 -14.53
CA ASN A 359 -3.20 -11.72 -14.77
C ASN A 359 -3.06 -11.13 -16.18
N THR A 360 -1.84 -10.82 -16.63
CA THR A 360 -1.58 -10.36 -18.00
C THR A 360 -2.07 -11.35 -19.04
N VAL A 361 -1.70 -12.63 -18.91
CA VAL A 361 -2.13 -13.69 -19.84
C VAL A 361 -3.65 -13.85 -19.84
N THR A 362 -4.30 -13.70 -18.69
CA THR A 362 -5.77 -13.79 -18.59
C THR A 362 -6.43 -12.64 -19.36
N THR A 363 -5.95 -11.41 -19.22
CA THR A 363 -6.46 -10.25 -19.96
C THR A 363 -6.20 -10.37 -21.46
N GLU A 364 -5.01 -10.85 -21.86
CA GLU A 364 -4.68 -11.09 -23.27
C GLU A 364 -5.60 -12.16 -23.88
N LYS A 365 -5.88 -13.24 -23.15
CA LYS A 365 -6.81 -14.29 -23.58
C LYS A 365 -8.21 -13.73 -23.84
N GLU A 366 -8.76 -12.94 -22.92
CA GLU A 366 -10.09 -12.33 -23.08
C GLU A 366 -10.16 -11.40 -24.32
N SER A 367 -9.09 -10.63 -24.55
CA SER A 367 -8.96 -9.77 -25.73
C SER A 367 -8.95 -10.57 -27.04
N VAL A 368 -8.16 -11.65 -27.08
CA VAL A 368 -8.08 -12.54 -28.25
C VAL A 368 -9.41 -13.25 -28.50
N GLU A 369 -10.09 -13.73 -27.45
CA GLU A 369 -11.42 -14.36 -27.57
C GLU A 369 -12.44 -13.38 -28.18
N LYS A 370 -12.43 -12.11 -27.75
CA LYS A 370 -13.28 -11.08 -28.33
C LYS A 370 -12.99 -10.86 -29.81
N GLN A 371 -11.72 -10.69 -30.17
CA GLN A 371 -11.31 -10.51 -31.57
C GLN A 371 -11.69 -11.72 -32.43
N PHE A 372 -11.53 -12.94 -31.92
CA PHE A 372 -11.88 -14.17 -32.60
C PHE A 372 -13.39 -14.25 -32.89
N ASN A 373 -14.22 -13.88 -31.93
CA ASN A 373 -15.68 -13.85 -32.10
C ASN A 373 -16.09 -12.81 -33.16
N GLU A 374 -15.53 -11.60 -33.12
CA GLU A 374 -15.79 -10.56 -34.12
C GLU A 374 -15.38 -10.99 -35.54
N VAL A 375 -14.22 -11.66 -35.68
CA VAL A 375 -13.78 -12.20 -36.97
C VAL A 375 -14.70 -13.33 -37.44
N SER A 376 -15.11 -14.22 -36.55
CA SER A 376 -16.00 -15.33 -36.87
C SER A 376 -17.35 -14.83 -37.39
N GLU A 377 -17.95 -13.81 -36.75
CA GLU A 377 -19.18 -13.17 -37.20
C GLU A 377 -19.03 -12.52 -38.59
N LYS A 378 -17.91 -11.83 -38.83
CA LYS A 378 -17.60 -11.24 -40.15
C LYS A 378 -17.46 -12.31 -41.23
N VAL A 379 -16.80 -13.43 -40.93
CA VAL A 379 -16.64 -14.56 -41.86
C VAL A 379 -17.99 -15.15 -42.22
N VAL A 380 -18.88 -15.37 -41.25
CA VAL A 380 -20.25 -15.85 -41.49
C VAL A 380 -20.99 -14.86 -42.40
N THR A 381 -20.95 -13.57 -42.08
CA THR A 381 -21.62 -12.51 -42.85
C THR A 381 -21.14 -12.48 -44.30
N LEU A 382 -19.81 -12.46 -44.52
CA LEU A 382 -19.22 -12.46 -45.86
C LEU A 382 -19.54 -13.74 -46.63
N SER A 383 -19.52 -14.90 -45.97
CA SER A 383 -19.86 -16.17 -46.60
C SER A 383 -21.31 -16.18 -47.09
N THR A 384 -22.25 -15.68 -46.28
CA THR A 384 -23.66 -15.53 -46.67
C THR A 384 -23.80 -14.58 -47.86
N GLN A 385 -23.15 -13.42 -47.84
CA GLN A 385 -23.17 -12.47 -48.97
C GLN A 385 -22.61 -13.09 -50.25
N VAL A 386 -21.54 -13.89 -50.15
CA VAL A 386 -20.96 -14.59 -51.31
C VAL A 386 -21.95 -15.61 -51.88
N GLU A 387 -22.63 -16.39 -51.04
CA GLU A 387 -23.67 -17.33 -51.49
C GLU A 387 -24.86 -16.60 -52.13
N GLU A 388 -25.28 -15.46 -51.59
CA GLU A 388 -26.34 -14.62 -52.16
C GLU A 388 -25.95 -14.02 -53.52
N LEU A 389 -24.66 -13.68 -53.73
CA LEU A 389 -24.17 -13.09 -54.97
C LEU A 389 -23.92 -14.12 -56.10
N LYS A 390 -23.68 -15.39 -55.78
CA LYS A 390 -23.49 -16.47 -56.78
C LYS A 390 -24.60 -16.54 -57.85
N PRO A 391 -25.90 -16.57 -57.50
CA PRO A 391 -26.95 -16.64 -58.51
C PRO A 391 -26.98 -15.42 -59.43
N PHE A 392 -26.76 -14.21 -58.91
CA PHE A 392 -26.70 -12.99 -59.73
C PHE A 392 -25.53 -13.03 -60.70
N ARG A 393 -24.35 -13.49 -60.27
CA ARG A 393 -23.20 -13.68 -61.16
C ARG A 393 -23.52 -14.66 -62.28
N ASN A 394 -24.07 -15.83 -61.95
CA ASN A 394 -24.43 -16.85 -62.93
C ASN A 394 -25.46 -16.31 -63.92
N GLN A 395 -26.46 -15.56 -63.45
CA GLN A 395 -27.47 -14.94 -64.30
C GLN A 395 -26.84 -13.94 -65.28
N VAL A 396 -25.98 -13.03 -64.80
CA VAL A 396 -25.32 -12.04 -65.67
C VAL A 396 -24.39 -12.70 -66.69
N GLU A 397 -23.65 -13.74 -66.29
CA GLU A 397 -22.81 -14.51 -67.22
C GLU A 397 -23.65 -15.22 -68.28
N GLN A 398 -24.79 -15.82 -67.90
CA GLN A 398 -25.71 -16.48 -68.83
C GLN A 398 -26.36 -15.48 -69.80
N GLU A 399 -26.84 -14.33 -69.32
CA GLU A 399 -27.43 -13.27 -70.15
C GLU A 399 -26.42 -12.72 -71.17
N LYS A 400 -25.15 -12.58 -70.77
CA LYS A 400 -24.07 -12.17 -71.70
C LYS A 400 -23.83 -13.20 -72.80
N LEU A 401 -23.76 -14.48 -72.45
CA LEU A 401 -23.57 -15.57 -73.42
C LEU A 401 -24.75 -15.66 -74.38
N GLU A 402 -25.98 -15.56 -73.87
CA GLU A 402 -27.20 -15.57 -74.70
C GLU A 402 -27.26 -14.39 -75.65
N LYS A 403 -26.89 -13.19 -75.18
CA LYS A 403 -26.79 -12.00 -76.03
C LYS A 403 -25.74 -12.18 -77.14
N ALA A 404 -24.53 -12.63 -76.80
CA ALA A 404 -23.47 -12.87 -77.79
C ALA A 404 -23.88 -13.93 -78.82
N LEU A 405 -24.55 -15.00 -78.38
CA LEU A 405 -25.07 -16.04 -79.26
C LEU A 405 -26.13 -15.51 -80.22
N ASN A 406 -27.08 -14.71 -79.71
CA ASN A 406 -28.14 -14.13 -80.54
C ASN A 406 -27.57 -13.12 -81.56
N GLU A 407 -26.58 -12.31 -81.18
CA GLU A 407 -25.88 -11.41 -82.10
C GLU A 407 -25.16 -12.18 -83.23
N LYS A 408 -24.48 -13.30 -82.90
CA LYS A 408 -23.84 -14.17 -83.89
C LYS A 408 -24.86 -14.86 -84.79
N LYS A 409 -25.97 -15.37 -84.23
CA LYS A 409 -27.07 -15.96 -85.00
C LYS A 409 -27.67 -14.97 -85.99
N ASP A 410 -27.97 -13.75 -85.56
CA ASP A 410 -28.50 -12.69 -86.43
C ASP A 410 -27.50 -12.30 -87.53
N PHE A 411 -26.22 -12.14 -87.18
CA PHE A 411 -25.15 -11.83 -88.12
C PHE A 411 -25.01 -12.89 -89.23
N TYR A 412 -24.92 -14.17 -88.85
CA TYR A 412 -24.77 -15.25 -89.82
C TYR A 412 -26.08 -15.53 -90.57
N SER A 413 -27.25 -15.43 -89.94
CA SER A 413 -28.54 -15.57 -90.60
C SER A 413 -28.68 -14.60 -91.78
N LYS A 414 -28.36 -13.31 -91.55
CA LYS A 414 -28.36 -12.28 -92.61
C LYS A 414 -27.43 -12.64 -93.76
N LYS A 415 -26.23 -13.15 -93.47
CA LYS A 415 -25.24 -13.52 -94.48
C LYS A 415 -25.66 -14.74 -95.30
N PHE A 416 -26.12 -15.81 -94.66
CA PHE A 416 -26.59 -17.01 -95.37
C PHE A 416 -27.86 -16.72 -96.18
N ASN A 417 -28.80 -15.92 -95.65
CA ASN A 417 -29.99 -15.51 -96.39
C ASN A 417 -29.65 -14.65 -97.62
N ALA A 418 -28.66 -13.76 -97.53
CA ALA A 418 -28.21 -12.96 -98.67
C ALA A 418 -27.67 -13.83 -99.82
N LEU A 419 -27.16 -15.02 -99.50
CA LEU A 419 -26.66 -16.03 -100.46
C LEU A 419 -27.73 -17.07 -100.83
N LYS A 420 -29.01 -16.84 -100.47
CA LYS A 420 -30.14 -17.77 -100.68
C LYS A 420 -29.92 -19.16 -100.06
N ALA A 421 -29.09 -19.26 -99.02
CA ALA A 421 -28.68 -20.50 -98.37
C ALA A 421 -29.34 -20.69 -96.99
N ALA A 422 -30.63 -20.36 -96.88
CA ALA A 422 -31.39 -20.45 -95.63
C ALA A 422 -31.39 -21.88 -95.03
N GLU A 423 -31.58 -22.90 -95.87
CA GLU A 423 -31.57 -24.31 -95.44
C GLU A 423 -30.19 -24.74 -94.89
N LYS A 424 -29.10 -24.16 -95.40
CA LYS A 424 -27.74 -24.44 -94.90
C LYS A 424 -27.49 -23.76 -93.56
N PHE A 425 -28.05 -22.56 -93.34
CA PHE A 425 -27.99 -21.90 -92.03
C PHE A 425 -28.70 -22.70 -90.93
N ASP A 426 -29.84 -23.32 -91.24
CA ASP A 426 -30.60 -24.13 -90.29
C ASP A 426 -29.99 -25.52 -90.04
N SER A 427 -28.91 -25.89 -90.75
CA SER A 427 -28.23 -27.16 -90.54
C SER A 427 -27.55 -27.23 -89.17
N GLU A 428 -27.54 -28.43 -88.57
CA GLU A 428 -26.90 -28.69 -87.27
C GLU A 428 -25.43 -28.28 -87.26
N GLU A 429 -24.72 -28.52 -88.37
CA GLU A 429 -23.31 -28.13 -88.57
C GLU A 429 -23.11 -26.62 -88.40
N VAL A 430 -23.93 -25.78 -89.06
CA VAL A 430 -23.80 -24.32 -88.99
C VAL A 430 -24.23 -23.80 -87.62
N GLN A 431 -25.28 -24.34 -87.02
CA GLN A 431 -25.72 -23.92 -85.69
C GLN A 431 -24.71 -24.29 -84.59
N GLU A 432 -24.05 -25.45 -84.70
CA GLU A 432 -23.00 -25.85 -83.77
C GLU A 432 -21.77 -24.94 -83.88
N LEU A 433 -21.37 -24.59 -85.10
CA LEU A 433 -20.29 -23.63 -85.32
C LEU A 433 -20.63 -22.23 -84.81
N ILE A 434 -21.88 -21.77 -84.94
CA ILE A 434 -22.32 -20.49 -84.40
C ILE A 434 -22.23 -20.52 -82.86
N THR A 435 -22.66 -21.61 -82.22
CA THR A 435 -22.51 -21.78 -80.77
C THR A 435 -21.04 -21.71 -80.34
N LYS A 436 -20.14 -22.41 -81.02
CA LYS A 436 -18.70 -22.37 -80.70
C LYS A 436 -18.06 -21.00 -80.98
N SER A 437 -18.61 -20.24 -81.94
CA SER A 437 -18.07 -18.94 -82.37
C SER A 437 -18.21 -17.81 -81.35
N ILE A 438 -18.95 -18.03 -80.25
CA ILE A 438 -19.10 -17.06 -79.16
C ILE A 438 -17.89 -17.05 -78.22
N ASP A 439 -17.14 -18.16 -78.17
CA ASP A 439 -15.97 -18.31 -77.31
C ASP A 439 -14.71 -17.70 -77.96
N GLU A 440 -13.86 -17.06 -77.15
CA GLU A 440 -12.58 -16.49 -77.61
C GLU A 440 -11.45 -17.54 -77.71
N THR A 441 -11.77 -18.82 -77.51
CA THR A 441 -10.81 -19.92 -77.58
C THR A 441 -10.35 -20.18 -79.02
N GLU A 442 -9.30 -20.97 -79.17
CA GLU A 442 -8.83 -21.37 -80.51
C GLU A 442 -9.90 -22.15 -81.29
N GLU A 443 -10.74 -22.94 -80.61
CA GLU A 443 -11.89 -23.60 -81.23
C GLU A 443 -12.92 -22.59 -81.74
N GLY A 444 -13.20 -21.53 -80.98
CA GLY A 444 -14.13 -20.48 -81.41
C GLY A 444 -13.62 -19.69 -82.61
N LYS A 445 -12.33 -19.38 -82.65
CA LYS A 445 -11.68 -18.75 -83.82
C LYS A 445 -11.73 -19.66 -85.05
N GLN A 446 -11.49 -20.96 -84.87
CA GLN A 446 -11.62 -21.95 -85.95
C GLN A 446 -13.07 -22.05 -86.46
N ALA A 447 -14.06 -22.01 -85.56
CA ALA A 447 -15.46 -22.02 -85.95
C ALA A 447 -15.85 -20.77 -86.76
N ILE A 448 -15.37 -19.58 -86.38
CA ILE A 448 -15.54 -18.35 -87.16
C ILE A 448 -14.93 -18.49 -88.56
N LEU A 449 -13.71 -19.05 -88.64
CA LEU A 449 -13.03 -19.28 -89.91
C LEU A 449 -13.83 -20.23 -90.81
N GLN A 450 -14.30 -21.35 -90.27
CA GLN A 450 -15.11 -22.33 -90.99
C GLN A 450 -16.44 -21.74 -91.49
N LEU A 451 -17.14 -20.98 -90.64
CA LEU A 451 -18.37 -20.28 -91.04
C LEU A 451 -18.14 -19.29 -92.19
N ASN A 452 -17.04 -18.54 -92.14
CA ASN A 452 -16.70 -17.60 -93.21
C ASN A 452 -16.28 -18.32 -94.50
N THR A 453 -15.56 -19.45 -94.41
CA THR A 453 -15.22 -20.28 -95.58
C THR A 453 -16.47 -20.82 -96.26
N MET A 454 -17.42 -21.36 -95.48
CA MET A 454 -18.70 -21.85 -96.01
C MET A 454 -19.47 -20.74 -96.75
N LEU A 455 -19.48 -19.52 -96.20
CA LEU A 455 -20.11 -18.37 -96.87
C LEU A 455 -19.41 -18.01 -98.19
N VAL A 456 -18.08 -18.07 -98.26
CA VAL A 456 -17.31 -17.77 -99.48
C VAL A 456 -17.59 -18.81 -100.57
N GLU A 457 -17.69 -20.09 -100.21
CA GLU A 457 -18.01 -21.18 -101.15
C GLU A 457 -19.41 -21.05 -101.77
N LEU A 458 -20.34 -20.40 -101.06
CA LEU A 458 -21.71 -20.15 -101.52
C LEU A 458 -21.83 -18.95 -102.48
N VAL A 459 -20.76 -18.19 -102.72
CA VAL A 459 -20.78 -17.04 -103.64
C VAL A 459 -20.67 -17.51 -105.09
N GLU A 460 -21.76 -17.42 -105.85
CA GLU A 460 -21.74 -17.63 -107.30
C GLU A 460 -21.09 -16.43 -108.02
N VAL A 461 -19.95 -16.66 -108.67
CA VAL A 461 -19.29 -15.64 -109.49
C VAL A 461 -19.97 -15.60 -110.87
N THR A 462 -20.87 -14.64 -111.07
CA THR A 462 -21.35 -14.30 -112.42
C THR A 462 -20.23 -13.58 -113.19
N GLN A 463 -19.62 -14.25 -114.16
CA GLN A 463 -18.79 -13.55 -115.16
C GLN A 463 -19.73 -12.79 -116.10
N GLU A 464 -19.79 -11.46 -115.96
CA GLU A 464 -20.41 -10.63 -117.00
C GLU A 464 -19.52 -10.63 -118.26
N PRO A 465 -20.07 -10.87 -119.46
CA PRO A 465 -19.31 -10.78 -120.70
C PRO A 465 -18.97 -9.33 -121.00
N LYS A 466 -17.67 -9.05 -121.19
CA LYS A 466 -17.15 -7.75 -121.65
C LYS A 466 -17.74 -7.39 -123.01
N THR A 467 -18.60 -6.39 -123.06
CA THR A 467 -18.85 -5.61 -124.28
C THR A 467 -17.94 -4.38 -124.28
N GLU A 468 -17.00 -4.38 -125.22
CA GLU A 468 -16.16 -3.23 -125.55
C GLU A 468 -17.01 -2.15 -126.23
N ASP A 469 -17.14 -0.98 -125.61
CA ASP A 469 -17.42 0.26 -126.34
C ASP A 469 -16.44 1.35 -125.88
N PRO A 470 -15.84 2.14 -126.80
CA PRO A 470 -14.67 2.94 -126.50
C PRO A 470 -15.05 4.39 -126.20
N VAL A 471 -14.87 4.87 -124.96
CA VAL A 471 -15.02 6.30 -124.67
C VAL A 471 -14.00 6.79 -123.64
N ILE A 472 -13.05 7.57 -124.19
CA ILE A 472 -12.36 8.75 -123.65
C ILE A 472 -11.33 8.53 -122.51
N ARG A 473 -10.05 8.56 -122.92
CA ARG A 473 -8.91 8.88 -122.06
C ARG A 473 -8.89 10.38 -121.78
N GLU A 474 -9.34 10.80 -120.61
CA GLU A 474 -8.82 12.03 -120.00
C GLU A 474 -7.53 11.70 -119.27
N LEU A 475 -6.41 12.06 -119.89
CA LEU A 475 -5.10 12.10 -119.23
C LEU A 475 -5.10 13.31 -118.29
N SER A 476 -5.35 13.07 -116.99
CA SER A 476 -5.08 14.08 -115.97
C SER A 476 -3.57 14.32 -115.91
N SER A 477 -3.19 15.50 -116.39
CA SER A 477 -1.84 16.02 -116.52
C SER A 477 -1.39 16.66 -115.21
N LYS A 478 -0.81 15.82 -114.33
CA LYS A 478 0.24 16.13 -113.33
C LYS A 478 0.36 14.97 -112.33
N ARG A 479 1.43 14.19 -112.42
CA ARG A 479 1.83 13.19 -111.41
C ARG A 479 3.16 13.59 -110.80
N GLU A 480 3.17 14.71 -110.09
CA GLU A 480 4.32 15.20 -109.34
C GLU A 480 3.91 15.32 -107.86
N ASN A 481 4.73 14.80 -106.94
CA ASN A 481 4.56 14.83 -105.47
C ASN A 481 3.53 13.87 -104.82
N LEU A 482 3.43 12.61 -105.27
CA LEU A 482 2.63 11.58 -104.58
C LEU A 482 3.42 10.72 -103.57
N ILE A 483 4.72 10.98 -103.41
CA ILE A 483 5.56 10.31 -102.41
C ILE A 483 6.21 11.41 -101.55
N PRO A 484 5.95 11.48 -100.24
CA PRO A 484 6.64 12.40 -99.35
C PRO A 484 8.16 12.16 -99.39
N ALA A 485 8.94 13.25 -99.42
CA ALA A 485 10.39 13.19 -99.57
C ALA A 485 11.15 12.76 -98.29
N SER A 486 10.46 12.59 -97.15
CA SER A 486 11.04 12.04 -95.91
C SER A 486 10.13 10.97 -95.32
N ASN A 487 10.74 10.04 -94.59
CA ASN A 487 10.08 8.88 -93.98
C ASN A 487 10.17 8.93 -92.45
N ASP A 488 10.17 10.14 -91.89
CA ASP A 488 10.18 10.36 -90.44
C ASP A 488 8.76 10.41 -89.87
N PHE A 489 8.67 10.20 -88.56
CA PHE A 489 7.42 9.97 -87.84
C PHE A 489 6.56 11.24 -87.70
N GLU A 490 7.17 12.41 -87.62
CA GLU A 490 6.48 13.70 -87.43
C GLU A 490 5.74 14.17 -88.70
N SER A 491 6.25 13.84 -89.89
CA SER A 491 5.63 14.23 -91.15
C SER A 491 4.34 13.46 -91.49
N ARG A 492 4.04 12.36 -90.77
CA ARG A 492 2.88 11.50 -91.03
C ARG A 492 1.66 11.81 -90.16
N TYR A 493 1.80 12.62 -89.10
CA TYR A 493 0.75 12.87 -88.11
C TYR A 493 0.53 14.34 -87.74
N SER A 494 1.05 15.28 -88.55
CA SER A 494 0.73 16.71 -88.42
C SER A 494 -0.52 17.08 -89.23
N ASN A 495 -1.70 16.83 -88.65
CA ASN A 495 -2.92 17.64 -88.69
C ASN A 495 -4.05 16.97 -87.92
#